data_AF-A0A2T5JWH5-F1
#
_entry.id   AF-A0A2T5JWH5-F1
#
_cell.length_a   1.000
_cell.length_b   1.000
_cell.length_c   1.000
_cell.angle_alpha   90.00
_cell.angle_beta   90.00
_cell.angle_gamma   90.00
#
_symmetry.space_group_name_H-M   'P 1'
#
loop_
_entity.id
_entity.type
_entity.pdbx_description
1 polymer ?
#
loop_
_entity_poly.entity_id
_entity_poly.type
_entity_poly.pdbx_seq_one_letter_code
_entity_poly.pdbx_strand_id
1 'polypeptide(L)'
;MKIIRGFKVRGFILAAAFSGSLGFGTHVAAQEELGRSYLIDLNSKMVTDLGTLGGNNSIATGVNDAGQVAGYSDTAGGVIHAFITGPDGMAMRDLGTLGGYSSSASGINGAGQVVGYSDPGTGEGLSHAFITGSDGMDMRDLGDLGGNLSVALGINDAGQVAGWSDTAGGDQHAFITGPNGANMMDLNSLVHLPPGVTLIEAHGLNNAGQVIALATIVPEPEVYALFLAGLGLVGLIAHRRGINKGVF
;
A
#
# COMPACT_ATOMS: atom_id res chain seq x y z
N MET A 1 12.35 59.38 15.54
CA MET A 1 11.01 59.53 14.92
C MET A 1 10.92 58.66 13.68
N LYS A 2 10.33 57.47 13.80
CA LYS A 2 9.44 56.85 12.79
C LYS A 2 8.78 55.63 13.45
N ILE A 3 7.49 55.78 13.72
CA ILE A 3 6.54 54.72 14.09
C ILE A 3 5.93 54.23 12.77
N ILE A 4 5.56 52.94 12.67
CA ILE A 4 4.23 52.42 12.26
C ILE A 4 4.26 50.89 12.08
N ARG A 5 3.51 50.24 12.99
CA ARG A 5 2.50 49.15 12.90
C ARG A 5 2.65 48.00 11.90
N GLY A 6 2.39 46.80 12.41
CA GLY A 6 2.43 45.53 11.68
C GLY A 6 1.12 45.06 11.06
N PHE A 7 1.10 43.78 10.66
CA PHE A 7 -0.10 43.05 10.30
C PHE A 7 0.10 41.54 10.52
N LYS A 8 -0.81 40.94 11.29
CA LYS A 8 -1.01 39.49 11.42
C LYS A 8 -1.78 39.01 10.19
N VAL A 9 -1.41 37.88 9.60
CA VAL A 9 -2.31 37.09 8.77
C VAL A 9 -2.36 35.66 9.32
N ARG A 10 -3.58 35.26 9.69
CA ARG A 10 -3.99 33.88 9.99
C ARG A 10 -4.19 33.14 8.68
N GLY A 11 -3.78 31.88 8.58
CA GLY A 11 -4.12 31.03 7.43
C GLY A 11 -3.76 29.58 7.71
N PHE A 12 -4.79 28.78 7.94
CA PHE A 12 -4.80 27.32 8.10
C PHE A 12 -4.17 26.59 6.91
N ILE A 13 -3.37 25.54 7.14
CA ILE A 13 -3.23 24.42 6.20
C ILE A 13 -3.10 23.09 6.98
N LEU A 14 -4.20 22.32 6.89
CA LEU A 14 -4.31 20.88 6.63
C LEU A 14 -3.31 19.92 7.29
N ALA A 15 -3.80 19.16 8.27
CA ALA A 15 -3.18 17.94 8.74
C ALA A 15 -3.49 16.81 7.75
N ALA A 16 -2.50 16.37 6.98
CA ALA A 16 -2.54 15.09 6.29
C ALA A 16 -2.10 14.00 7.28
N ALA A 17 -3.01 13.10 7.62
CA ALA A 17 -2.71 11.95 8.46
C ALA A 17 -1.88 10.95 7.64
N PHE A 18 -0.57 10.89 7.93
CA PHE A 18 0.28 9.79 7.51
C PHE A 18 0.05 8.62 8.48
N SER A 19 -0.65 7.59 8.07
CA SER A 19 -0.53 6.26 8.69
C SER A 19 0.62 5.51 8.01
N GLY A 20 1.83 6.03 8.17
CA GLY A 20 3.04 5.25 7.96
C GLY A 20 3.25 4.38 9.20
N SER A 21 3.23 3.06 9.02
CA SER A 21 3.65 2.13 10.05
C SER A 21 5.04 2.50 10.55
N LEU A 22 5.15 2.65 11.88
CA LEU A 22 6.31 3.14 12.60
C LEU A 22 7.55 2.25 12.39
N GLY A 23 8.59 2.83 11.80
CA GLY A 23 9.98 2.47 12.03
C GLY A 23 10.75 3.71 12.51
N PHE A 24 10.92 3.87 13.82
CA PHE A 24 11.74 4.95 14.37
C PHE A 24 13.23 4.65 14.12
N GLY A 25 13.88 5.55 13.39
CA GLY A 25 15.32 5.75 13.40
C GLY A 25 15.60 7.23 13.19
N THR A 26 15.80 7.98 14.28
CA THR A 26 16.37 9.32 14.18
C THR A 26 17.83 9.18 13.76
N HIS A 27 18.17 9.48 12.50
CA HIS A 27 19.55 9.69 12.08
C HIS A 27 19.75 11.11 11.56
N VAL A 28 20.83 11.69 12.08
CA VAL A 28 21.33 13.05 11.97
C VAL A 28 21.41 13.53 10.51
N ALA A 29 21.00 14.78 10.28
CA ALA A 29 21.17 15.46 9.00
C ALA A 29 22.67 15.60 8.64
N ALA A 30 23.10 14.88 7.61
CA ALA A 30 24.15 15.21 6.62
C ALA A 30 24.76 13.93 6.02
N GLN A 31 23.94 13.14 5.34
CA GLN A 31 24.43 12.23 4.30
C GLN A 31 23.30 12.20 3.27
N GLU A 32 23.56 12.64 2.04
CA GLU A 32 22.75 12.15 0.93
C GLU A 32 23.07 10.67 0.83
N GLU A 33 22.41 9.86 1.65
CA GLU A 33 22.55 8.43 1.65
C GLU A 33 21.89 7.95 0.36
N LEU A 34 22.70 7.83 -0.68
CA LEU A 34 22.36 7.12 -1.90
C LEU A 34 21.98 5.70 -1.48
N GLY A 35 20.68 5.47 -1.26
CA GLY A 35 20.16 4.18 -0.83
C GLY A 35 20.31 3.21 -1.98
N ARG A 36 21.31 2.35 -1.89
CA ARG A 36 21.50 1.23 -2.81
C ARG A 36 21.00 -0.03 -2.15
N SER A 37 20.24 -0.81 -2.91
CA SER A 37 19.86 -2.15 -2.49
C SER A 37 20.97 -3.14 -2.84
N TYR A 38 21.16 -4.13 -1.97
CA TYR A 38 22.16 -5.18 -2.12
C TYR A 38 21.49 -6.54 -1.99
N LEU A 39 21.90 -7.50 -2.83
CA LEU A 39 21.59 -8.91 -2.62
C LEU A 39 22.74 -9.53 -1.80
N ILE A 40 22.39 -10.19 -0.71
CA ILE A 40 23.35 -10.83 0.20
C ILE A 40 23.12 -12.34 0.16
N ASP A 41 24.07 -13.09 -0.38
CA ASP A 41 24.06 -14.55 -0.33
C ASP A 41 24.83 -15.04 0.89
N LEU A 42 24.13 -15.65 1.85
CA LEU A 42 24.72 -16.14 3.08
C LEU A 42 25.54 -17.42 2.91
N ASN A 43 25.32 -18.19 1.84
CA ASN A 43 26.06 -19.42 1.57
C ASN A 43 27.46 -19.08 1.04
N SER A 44 27.54 -18.24 -0.01
CA SER A 44 28.81 -17.77 -0.56
C SER A 44 29.43 -16.63 0.23
N LYS A 45 28.65 -15.97 1.10
CA LYS A 45 29.00 -14.73 1.83
C LYS A 45 29.29 -13.56 0.88
N MET A 46 28.75 -13.61 -0.33
CA MET A 46 28.89 -12.55 -1.32
C MET A 46 27.83 -11.47 -1.10
N VAL A 47 28.22 -10.23 -1.41
CA VAL A 47 27.36 -9.06 -1.43
C VAL A 47 27.37 -8.50 -2.84
N THR A 48 26.21 -8.45 -3.48
CA THR A 48 26.02 -7.90 -4.82
C THR A 48 25.32 -6.56 -4.71
N ASP A 49 25.97 -5.48 -5.15
CA ASP A 49 25.31 -4.19 -5.38
C ASP A 49 24.39 -4.32 -6.60
N LEU A 50 23.10 -4.07 -6.42
CA LEU A 50 22.12 -4.17 -7.50
C LEU A 50 22.24 -3.02 -8.51
N GLY A 51 22.87 -1.92 -8.12
CA GLY A 51 22.94 -0.72 -8.93
C GLY A 51 21.65 0.10 -8.91
N THR A 52 21.47 0.93 -9.94
CA THR A 52 20.30 1.79 -10.17
C THR A 52 19.96 1.82 -11.66
N LEU A 53 18.80 2.36 -12.04
CA LEU A 53 18.41 2.63 -13.44
C LEU A 53 19.09 3.90 -14.02
N GLY A 54 20.27 4.25 -13.51
CA GLY A 54 21.04 5.43 -13.91
C GLY A 54 20.83 6.66 -13.02
N GLY A 55 19.92 6.60 -12.05
CA GLY A 55 19.76 7.60 -10.99
C GLY A 55 20.56 7.26 -9.73
N ASN A 56 20.11 7.82 -8.60
CA ASN A 56 20.86 7.84 -7.35
C ASN A 56 20.45 6.75 -6.35
N ASN A 57 19.18 6.33 -6.37
CA ASN A 57 18.60 5.42 -5.38
C ASN A 57 17.99 4.16 -6.01
N SER A 58 17.99 3.06 -5.25
CA SER A 58 17.25 1.82 -5.55
C SER A 58 16.78 1.13 -4.27
N ILE A 59 15.52 0.69 -4.26
CA ILE A 59 14.90 -0.03 -3.15
C ILE A 59 14.35 -1.36 -3.67
N ALA A 60 14.88 -2.47 -3.15
CA ALA A 60 14.40 -3.82 -3.41
C ALA A 60 13.24 -4.17 -2.47
N THR A 61 12.19 -4.77 -3.02
CA THR A 61 10.97 -5.15 -2.28
C THR A 61 10.75 -6.66 -2.25
N GLY A 62 11.39 -7.42 -3.14
CA GLY A 62 11.29 -8.88 -3.15
C GLY A 62 12.42 -9.56 -3.90
N VAL A 63 12.64 -10.83 -3.57
CA VAL A 63 13.60 -11.73 -4.23
C VAL A 63 12.93 -13.10 -4.39
N ASN A 64 13.15 -13.77 -5.52
CA ASN A 64 12.66 -15.14 -5.75
C ASN A 64 13.77 -16.19 -5.64
N ASP A 65 13.40 -17.47 -5.70
CA ASP A 65 14.34 -18.60 -5.55
C ASP A 65 15.41 -18.68 -6.66
N ALA A 66 15.19 -18.02 -7.80
CA ALA A 66 16.18 -17.90 -8.87
C ALA A 66 17.20 -16.77 -8.63
N GLY A 67 17.08 -16.02 -7.52
CA GLY A 67 17.92 -14.88 -7.20
C GLY A 67 17.60 -13.62 -8.01
N GLN A 68 16.44 -13.58 -8.68
CA GLN A 68 15.94 -12.36 -9.31
C GLN A 68 15.36 -11.44 -8.23
N VAL A 69 15.68 -10.15 -8.32
CA VAL A 69 15.24 -9.13 -7.37
C VAL A 69 14.32 -8.15 -8.09
N ALA A 70 13.21 -7.80 -7.45
CA ALA A 70 12.30 -6.75 -7.90
C ALA A 70 12.26 -5.59 -6.90
N GLY A 71 11.95 -4.40 -7.42
CA GLY A 71 11.88 -3.18 -6.60
C GLY A 71 11.60 -1.96 -7.45
N TYR A 72 12.07 -0.81 -7.00
CA TYR A 72 12.03 0.44 -7.76
C TYR A 72 13.34 1.22 -7.65
N SER A 73 13.66 1.98 -8.69
CA SER A 73 14.91 2.74 -8.77
C SER A 73 14.72 4.05 -9.51
N ASP A 74 15.49 5.05 -9.10
CA ASP A 74 15.63 6.29 -9.84
C ASP A 74 16.28 6.01 -11.20
N THR A 75 15.62 6.50 -12.25
CA THR A 75 16.15 6.51 -13.60
C THR A 75 17.07 7.71 -13.81
N ALA A 76 17.89 7.68 -14.86
CA ALA A 76 18.67 8.85 -15.30
C ALA A 76 17.80 10.08 -15.64
N GLY A 77 16.51 9.88 -15.92
CA GLY A 77 15.53 10.95 -16.19
C GLY A 77 14.95 11.61 -14.93
N GLY A 78 15.33 11.16 -13.73
CA GLY A 78 14.83 11.70 -12.46
C GLY A 78 13.43 11.20 -12.06
N VAL A 79 12.95 10.13 -12.69
CA VAL A 79 11.69 9.44 -12.35
C VAL A 79 11.96 8.09 -11.71
N ILE A 80 10.99 7.56 -10.97
CA ILE A 80 11.08 6.26 -10.30
C ILE A 80 10.37 5.22 -11.14
N HIS A 81 11.07 4.17 -11.54
CA HIS A 81 10.49 3.02 -12.23
C HIS A 81 10.72 1.72 -11.45
N ALA A 82 9.78 0.80 -11.60
CA ALA A 82 9.93 -0.58 -11.17
C ALA A 82 11.06 -1.26 -11.97
N PHE A 83 11.81 -2.13 -11.31
CA PHE A 83 12.88 -2.90 -11.94
C PHE A 83 12.76 -4.39 -11.63
N ILE A 84 13.44 -5.19 -12.45
CA ILE A 84 13.80 -6.58 -12.14
C ILE A 84 15.28 -6.81 -12.47
N THR A 85 15.97 -7.70 -11.76
CA THR A 85 17.33 -8.16 -12.12
C THR A 85 17.30 -9.55 -12.75
N GLY A 86 18.40 -9.94 -13.39
CA GLY A 86 18.67 -11.33 -13.71
C GLY A 86 18.95 -12.18 -12.45
N PRO A 87 19.19 -13.49 -12.64
CA PRO A 87 19.69 -14.36 -11.59
C PRO A 87 20.94 -13.75 -10.95
N ASP A 88 21.10 -13.92 -9.63
CA ASP A 88 22.19 -13.36 -8.81
C ASP A 88 22.13 -11.84 -8.56
N GLY A 89 20.98 -11.18 -8.80
CA GLY A 89 20.82 -9.75 -8.53
C GLY A 89 21.51 -8.83 -9.55
N MET A 90 22.05 -9.37 -10.63
CA MET A 90 22.81 -8.63 -11.64
C MET A 90 21.93 -8.16 -12.81
N ALA A 91 22.43 -7.22 -13.60
CA ALA A 91 21.76 -6.73 -14.81
C ALA A 91 20.33 -6.21 -14.54
N MET A 92 20.23 -5.19 -13.67
CA MET A 92 18.99 -4.46 -13.43
C MET A 92 18.39 -3.97 -14.74
N ARG A 93 17.11 -4.25 -14.93
CA ARG A 93 16.32 -3.89 -16.10
C ARG A 93 15.10 -3.09 -15.68
N ASP A 94 14.87 -2.00 -16.40
CA ASP A 94 13.67 -1.19 -16.27
C ASP A 94 12.45 -1.97 -16.75
N LEU A 95 11.38 -2.00 -15.94
CA LEU A 95 10.09 -2.58 -16.31
C LEU A 95 9.17 -1.56 -17.01
N GLY A 96 9.51 -0.27 -16.95
CA GLY A 96 8.73 0.83 -17.49
C GLY A 96 7.49 1.14 -16.64
N THR A 97 6.46 1.67 -17.29
CA THR A 97 5.20 2.09 -16.69
C THR A 97 4.03 1.63 -17.57
N LEU A 98 2.80 1.77 -17.09
CA LEU A 98 1.58 1.58 -17.90
C LEU A 98 1.31 2.78 -18.85
N GLY A 99 2.37 3.38 -19.40
CA GLY A 99 2.29 4.65 -20.15
C GLY A 99 2.28 5.91 -19.29
N GLY A 100 2.44 5.74 -17.97
CA GLY A 100 2.52 6.80 -16.96
C GLY A 100 3.93 7.33 -16.70
N TYR A 101 4.10 7.99 -15.56
CA TYR A 101 5.34 8.66 -15.17
C TYR A 101 6.22 7.85 -14.21
N SER A 102 5.60 7.09 -13.31
CA SER A 102 6.33 6.26 -12.35
C SER A 102 5.69 4.88 -12.16
N SER A 103 6.48 3.96 -11.63
CA SER A 103 6.02 2.65 -11.22
C SER A 103 6.84 2.14 -10.05
N SER A 104 6.27 1.21 -9.29
CA SER A 104 6.95 0.58 -8.17
C SER A 104 6.51 -0.88 -8.04
N ALA A 105 7.49 -1.79 -7.93
CA ALA A 105 7.22 -3.20 -7.68
C ALA A 105 7.04 -3.47 -6.17
N SER A 106 6.07 -4.30 -5.85
CA SER A 106 5.76 -4.72 -4.48
C SER A 106 6.03 -6.21 -4.24
N GLY A 107 6.10 -7.04 -5.29
CA GLY A 107 6.38 -8.47 -5.15
C GLY A 107 6.82 -9.14 -6.44
N ILE A 108 7.41 -10.33 -6.31
CA ILE A 108 7.88 -11.19 -7.39
C ILE A 108 7.61 -12.66 -7.03
N ASN A 109 7.24 -13.50 -8.01
CA ASN A 109 7.07 -14.95 -7.81
C ASN A 109 8.18 -15.79 -8.45
N GLY A 110 8.11 -17.12 -8.32
CA GLY A 110 9.11 -18.04 -8.84
C GLY A 110 9.28 -18.04 -10.38
N ALA A 111 8.29 -17.55 -11.12
CA ALA A 111 8.35 -17.41 -12.58
C ALA A 111 8.94 -16.05 -13.05
N GLY A 112 9.36 -15.21 -12.11
CA GLY A 112 9.84 -13.85 -12.40
C GLY A 112 8.72 -12.87 -12.77
N GLN A 113 7.45 -13.20 -12.48
CA GLN A 113 6.35 -12.26 -12.62
C GLN A 113 6.42 -11.26 -11.48
N VAL A 114 6.33 -9.97 -11.81
CA VAL A 114 6.44 -8.84 -10.89
C VAL A 114 5.10 -8.13 -10.83
N VAL A 115 4.69 -7.76 -9.63
CA VAL A 115 3.47 -6.98 -9.38
C VAL A 115 3.79 -5.70 -8.66
N GLY A 116 2.89 -4.73 -8.76
CA GLY A 116 2.98 -3.47 -8.05
C GLY A 116 1.95 -2.47 -8.57
N TYR A 117 2.32 -1.20 -8.64
CA TYR A 117 1.47 -0.15 -9.18
C TYR A 117 2.24 0.79 -10.10
N SER A 118 1.54 1.40 -11.04
CA SER A 118 2.05 2.44 -11.94
C SER A 118 1.22 3.71 -11.78
N ASP A 119 1.91 4.83 -11.61
CA ASP A 119 1.29 6.15 -11.49
C ASP A 119 1.40 6.90 -12.82
N PRO A 120 0.31 7.51 -13.30
CA PRO A 120 0.32 8.34 -14.51
C PRO A 120 1.07 9.66 -14.35
N GLY A 121 1.37 10.10 -13.12
CA GLY A 121 2.20 11.28 -12.81
C GLY A 121 1.56 12.65 -13.03
N THR A 122 0.32 12.71 -13.53
CA THR A 122 -0.50 13.92 -13.48
C THR A 122 -1.41 13.82 -12.27
N GLY A 123 -1.56 14.90 -11.50
CA GLY A 123 -2.24 14.91 -10.18
C GLY A 123 -3.74 14.54 -10.19
N GLU A 124 -4.28 14.07 -11.31
CA GLU A 124 -5.64 13.56 -11.47
C GLU A 124 -5.69 12.07 -11.83
N GLY A 125 -4.56 11.46 -12.20
CA GLY A 125 -4.52 10.04 -12.54
C GLY A 125 -4.12 9.20 -11.32
N LEU A 126 -5.03 8.33 -10.91
CA LEU A 126 -4.86 7.44 -9.77
C LEU A 126 -4.02 6.22 -10.17
N SER A 127 -3.30 5.64 -9.21
CA SER A 127 -2.41 4.50 -9.42
C SER A 127 -3.17 3.27 -9.91
N HIS A 128 -2.60 2.53 -10.87
CA HIS A 128 -3.16 1.26 -11.33
C HIS A 128 -2.22 0.10 -11.03
N ALA A 129 -2.79 -0.99 -10.52
CA ALA A 129 -2.08 -2.22 -10.24
C ALA A 129 -1.62 -2.87 -11.54
N PHE A 130 -0.38 -3.37 -11.57
CA PHE A 130 0.15 -4.09 -12.72
C PHE A 130 0.62 -5.49 -12.34
N ILE A 131 0.74 -6.34 -13.37
CA ILE A 131 1.50 -7.58 -13.35
C ILE A 131 2.36 -7.66 -14.62
N THR A 132 3.53 -8.30 -14.56
CA THR A 132 4.31 -8.67 -15.74
C THR A 132 4.14 -10.14 -16.10
N GLY A 133 4.42 -10.50 -17.35
CA GLY A 133 4.76 -11.86 -17.75
C GLY A 133 6.05 -12.37 -17.10
N SER A 134 6.43 -13.60 -17.46
CA SER A 134 7.65 -14.24 -16.96
C SER A 134 8.89 -13.38 -17.19
N ASP A 135 9.83 -13.50 -16.26
CA ASP A 135 11.08 -12.73 -16.26
C ASP A 135 10.88 -11.21 -16.37
N GLY A 136 9.76 -10.68 -15.88
CA GLY A 136 9.46 -9.25 -15.89
C GLY A 136 9.09 -8.67 -17.25
N MET A 137 8.67 -9.48 -18.22
CA MET A 137 8.31 -9.01 -19.57
C MET A 137 6.86 -8.55 -19.63
N ASP A 138 6.50 -7.72 -20.61
CA ASP A 138 5.09 -7.40 -20.95
C ASP A 138 4.24 -6.94 -19.74
N MET A 139 4.61 -5.79 -19.16
CA MET A 139 3.80 -5.15 -18.11
C MET A 139 2.35 -4.92 -18.60
N ARG A 140 1.38 -5.36 -17.81
CA ARG A 140 -0.05 -5.21 -18.10
C ARG A 140 -0.81 -4.69 -16.89
N ASP A 141 -1.84 -3.92 -17.17
CA ASP A 141 -2.80 -3.45 -16.18
C ASP A 141 -3.66 -4.64 -15.67
N LEU A 142 -3.91 -4.68 -14.36
CA LEU A 142 -4.80 -5.65 -13.71
C LEU A 142 -6.27 -5.17 -13.66
N GLY A 143 -6.52 -3.89 -13.88
CA GLY A 143 -7.81 -3.22 -13.72
C GLY A 143 -8.07 -2.74 -12.29
N ASP A 144 -9.34 -2.50 -11.98
CA ASP A 144 -9.84 -2.04 -10.70
C ASP A 144 -11.24 -2.63 -10.42
N LEU A 145 -11.80 -2.32 -9.25
CA LEU A 145 -13.16 -2.72 -8.84
C LEU A 145 -14.24 -1.71 -9.27
N GLY A 146 -13.98 -0.91 -10.31
CA GLY A 146 -14.90 0.07 -10.88
C GLY A 146 -14.76 1.48 -10.30
N GLY A 147 -13.80 1.72 -9.41
CA GLY A 147 -13.34 3.04 -9.00
C GLY A 147 -12.45 3.63 -10.09
N ASN A 148 -11.18 3.89 -9.77
CA ASN A 148 -10.10 4.20 -10.73
C ASN A 148 -8.70 4.01 -10.09
N LEU A 149 -8.62 3.32 -8.94
CA LEU A 149 -7.37 3.13 -8.22
C LEU A 149 -7.24 1.67 -7.82
N SER A 150 -6.04 1.11 -8.04
CA SER A 150 -5.69 -0.22 -7.57
C SER A 150 -4.19 -0.32 -7.27
N VAL A 151 -3.87 -1.14 -6.27
CA VAL A 151 -2.48 -1.44 -5.89
C VAL A 151 -2.35 -2.93 -5.62
N ALA A 152 -1.40 -3.58 -6.29
CA ALA A 152 -1.02 -4.97 -6.02
C ALA A 152 0.07 -5.03 -4.94
N LEU A 153 -0.12 -5.87 -3.92
CA LEU A 153 0.77 -5.98 -2.77
C LEU A 153 1.47 -7.34 -2.66
N GLY A 154 0.86 -8.39 -3.21
CA GLY A 154 1.41 -9.75 -3.15
C GLY A 154 1.03 -10.60 -4.36
N ILE A 155 1.86 -11.58 -4.66
CA ILE A 155 1.67 -12.54 -5.76
C ILE A 155 2.10 -13.94 -5.31
N ASN A 156 1.43 -14.98 -5.82
CA ASN A 156 1.84 -16.38 -5.63
C ASN A 156 2.37 -17.01 -6.92
N ASP A 157 2.80 -18.27 -6.87
CA ASP A 157 3.41 -18.96 -8.02
C ASP A 157 2.42 -19.30 -9.14
N ALA A 158 1.12 -19.24 -8.88
CA ALA A 158 0.09 -19.31 -9.93
C ALA A 158 -0.14 -17.97 -10.64
N GLY A 159 0.57 -16.92 -10.22
CA GLY A 159 0.39 -15.56 -10.71
C GLY A 159 -0.91 -14.92 -10.23
N GLN A 160 -1.54 -15.44 -9.18
CA GLN A 160 -2.66 -14.77 -8.52
C GLN A 160 -2.12 -13.62 -7.69
N VAL A 161 -2.83 -12.50 -7.71
CA VAL A 161 -2.40 -11.23 -7.13
C VAL A 161 -3.40 -10.80 -6.06
N ALA A 162 -2.89 -10.37 -4.92
CA ALA A 162 -3.66 -9.78 -3.83
C ALA A 162 -3.28 -8.32 -3.64
N GLY A 163 -4.25 -7.49 -3.26
CA GLY A 163 -4.05 -6.07 -3.08
C GLY A 163 -5.33 -5.37 -2.65
N TRP A 164 -5.47 -4.12 -3.06
CA TRP A 164 -6.67 -3.32 -2.81
C TRP A 164 -7.01 -2.44 -4.00
N SER A 165 -8.28 -2.09 -4.11
CA SER A 165 -8.81 -1.24 -5.17
C SER A 165 -10.04 -0.48 -4.70
N ASP A 166 -10.20 0.72 -5.23
CA ASP A 166 -11.41 1.50 -5.04
C ASP A 166 -12.56 0.88 -5.85
N THR A 167 -13.71 0.73 -5.20
CA THR A 167 -14.95 0.32 -5.83
C THR A 167 -15.63 1.51 -6.52
N ALA A 168 -16.63 1.23 -7.37
CA ALA A 168 -17.48 2.27 -7.96
C ALA A 168 -18.21 3.15 -6.92
N GLY A 169 -18.37 2.67 -5.67
CA GLY A 169 -18.93 3.42 -4.56
C GLY A 169 -17.96 4.40 -3.89
N GLY A 170 -16.67 4.33 -4.23
CA GLY A 170 -15.60 5.10 -3.58
C GLY A 170 -15.03 4.44 -2.32
N ASP A 171 -15.48 3.23 -1.98
CA ASP A 171 -14.93 2.45 -0.87
C ASP A 171 -13.68 1.67 -1.31
N GLN A 172 -12.68 1.61 -0.43
CA GLN A 172 -11.46 0.83 -0.62
C GLN A 172 -11.71 -0.63 -0.20
N HIS A 173 -11.59 -1.58 -1.14
CA HIS A 173 -11.80 -3.00 -0.88
C HIS A 173 -10.56 -3.83 -1.20
N ALA A 174 -10.35 -4.91 -0.43
CA ALA A 174 -9.36 -5.92 -0.75
C ALA A 174 -9.76 -6.69 -2.03
N PHE A 175 -8.81 -6.96 -2.93
CA PHE A 175 -9.06 -7.80 -4.11
C PHE A 175 -8.15 -9.03 -4.14
N ILE A 176 -8.58 -10.03 -4.92
CA ILE A 176 -7.73 -11.10 -5.44
C ILE A 176 -8.00 -11.31 -6.94
N THR A 177 -7.00 -11.74 -7.69
CA THR A 177 -7.16 -12.16 -9.09
C THR A 177 -7.12 -13.68 -9.26
N GLY A 178 -7.63 -14.16 -10.38
CA GLY A 178 -7.34 -15.49 -10.90
C GLY A 178 -5.87 -15.62 -11.38
N PRO A 179 -5.47 -16.83 -11.83
CA PRO A 179 -4.10 -17.10 -12.28
C PRO A 179 -3.62 -16.10 -13.32
N ASN A 180 -2.31 -15.81 -13.28
CA ASN A 180 -1.65 -14.81 -14.13
C ASN A 180 -2.30 -13.42 -14.10
N GLY A 181 -2.93 -13.02 -12.99
CA GLY A 181 -3.58 -11.73 -12.82
C GLY A 181 -4.92 -11.61 -13.55
N ALA A 182 -5.55 -12.72 -13.96
CA ALA A 182 -6.79 -12.67 -14.72
C ALA A 182 -7.98 -12.34 -13.80
N ASN A 183 -8.87 -11.44 -14.23
CA ASN A 183 -10.13 -11.13 -13.55
C ASN A 183 -9.95 -10.70 -12.07
N MET A 184 -9.77 -9.41 -11.83
CA MET A 184 -9.84 -8.86 -10.48
C MET A 184 -11.22 -9.12 -9.87
N MET A 185 -11.24 -9.58 -8.62
CA MET A 185 -12.44 -9.90 -7.86
C MET A 185 -12.36 -9.28 -6.47
N ASP A 186 -13.45 -8.67 -6.03
CA ASP A 186 -13.60 -8.15 -4.67
C ASP A 186 -13.64 -9.30 -3.67
N LEU A 187 -12.69 -9.34 -2.74
CA LEU A 187 -12.55 -10.39 -1.76
C LEU A 187 -13.75 -10.43 -0.79
N ASN A 188 -14.40 -9.28 -0.53
CA ASN A 188 -15.61 -9.19 0.28
C ASN A 188 -16.80 -9.95 -0.32
N SER A 189 -16.79 -10.14 -1.65
CA SER A 189 -17.84 -10.89 -2.35
C SER A 189 -17.54 -12.39 -2.47
N LEU A 190 -16.33 -12.83 -2.11
CA LEU A 190 -15.88 -14.22 -2.27
C LEU A 190 -15.98 -15.05 -0.99
N VAL A 191 -16.11 -14.40 0.17
CA VAL A 191 -16.10 -15.08 1.47
C VAL A 191 -17.26 -14.60 2.34
N HIS A 192 -17.68 -15.45 3.28
CA HIS A 192 -18.66 -15.07 4.29
C HIS A 192 -17.94 -14.32 5.42
N LEU A 193 -18.24 -13.03 5.56
CA LEU A 193 -17.67 -12.19 6.61
C LEU A 193 -18.60 -12.08 7.82
N PRO A 194 -18.05 -11.92 9.04
CA PRO A 194 -18.86 -11.53 10.18
C PRO A 194 -19.57 -10.19 9.92
N PRO A 195 -20.74 -9.96 10.52
CA PRO A 195 -21.45 -8.69 10.35
C PRO A 195 -20.59 -7.48 10.77
N GLY A 196 -20.65 -6.41 9.97
CA GLY A 196 -19.88 -5.18 10.19
C GLY A 196 -18.40 -5.24 9.79
N VAL A 197 -17.89 -6.37 9.30
CA VAL A 197 -16.52 -6.52 8.82
C VAL A 197 -16.42 -6.26 7.32
N THR A 198 -15.51 -5.39 6.92
CA THR A 198 -15.16 -5.14 5.51
C THR A 198 -13.65 -5.28 5.33
N LEU A 199 -13.21 -6.16 4.44
CA LEU A 199 -11.81 -6.33 4.06
C LEU A 199 -11.38 -5.17 3.15
N ILE A 200 -10.36 -4.42 3.57
CA ILE A 200 -9.92 -3.20 2.88
C ILE A 200 -8.58 -3.37 2.14
N GLU A 201 -7.67 -4.21 2.66
CA GLU A 201 -6.39 -4.48 2.01
C GLU A 201 -6.01 -5.95 2.14
N ALA A 202 -5.49 -6.56 1.07
CA ALA A 202 -4.88 -7.90 1.11
C ALA A 202 -3.36 -7.79 0.87
N HIS A 203 -2.55 -8.10 1.88
CA HIS A 203 -1.09 -7.87 1.83
C HIS A 203 -0.29 -9.07 1.35
N GLY A 204 -0.78 -10.28 1.62
CA GLY A 204 -0.02 -11.50 1.39
C GLY A 204 -0.92 -12.62 0.95
N LEU A 205 -0.39 -13.43 0.05
CA LEU A 205 -1.04 -14.59 -0.54
C LEU A 205 0.02 -15.70 -0.63
N ASN A 206 -0.35 -16.93 -0.29
CA ASN A 206 0.52 -18.09 -0.49
C ASN A 206 0.00 -19.01 -1.60
N ASN A 207 0.80 -20.03 -1.94
CA ASN A 207 0.48 -21.01 -2.98
C ASN A 207 -0.69 -21.94 -2.62
N ALA A 208 -1.17 -21.92 -1.37
CA ALA A 208 -2.37 -22.64 -0.95
C ALA A 208 -3.66 -21.79 -1.14
N GLY A 209 -3.55 -20.57 -1.68
CA GLY A 209 -4.68 -19.66 -1.87
C GLY A 209 -5.12 -18.96 -0.58
N GLN A 210 -4.29 -18.99 0.47
CA GLN A 210 -4.59 -18.30 1.72
C GLN A 210 -4.14 -16.84 1.64
N VAL A 211 -5.01 -15.93 2.08
CA VAL A 211 -4.79 -14.48 2.02
C VAL A 211 -4.77 -13.90 3.42
N ILE A 212 -3.81 -13.03 3.72
CA ILE A 212 -3.86 -12.17 4.90
C ILE A 212 -4.40 -10.79 4.50
N ALA A 213 -5.44 -10.34 5.20
CA ALA A 213 -6.14 -9.12 4.89
C ALA A 213 -6.37 -8.25 6.15
N LEU A 214 -6.28 -6.94 5.95
CA LEU A 214 -6.70 -5.92 6.91
C LEU A 214 -8.20 -5.65 6.70
N ALA A 215 -8.93 -5.47 7.80
CA ALA A 215 -10.35 -5.20 7.78
C ALA A 215 -10.70 -4.00 8.65
N THR A 216 -11.76 -3.29 8.27
CA THR A 216 -12.46 -2.36 9.15
C THR A 216 -13.64 -3.07 9.81
N ILE A 217 -13.98 -2.65 11.03
CA ILE A 217 -15.12 -3.18 11.78
C ILE A 217 -16.02 -2.00 12.13
N VAL A 218 -17.16 -1.91 11.47
CA VAL A 218 -18.22 -0.96 11.84
C VAL A 218 -19.16 -1.68 12.80
N PRO A 219 -19.31 -1.22 14.06
CA PRO A 219 -20.22 -1.85 15.00
C PRO A 219 -21.65 -1.85 14.45
N GLU A 220 -22.36 -2.95 14.65
CA GLU A 220 -23.79 -3.08 14.35
C GLU A 220 -24.56 -1.87 14.92
N PRO A 221 -25.56 -1.32 14.20
CA PRO A 221 -26.42 -0.24 14.69
C PRO A 221 -27.02 -0.53 16.07
N GLU A 222 -27.23 -1.81 16.37
CA GLU A 222 -27.74 -2.33 17.63
C GLU A 222 -26.76 -2.11 18.80
N VAL A 223 -25.45 -2.18 18.55
CA VAL A 223 -24.40 -1.87 19.55
C VAL A 223 -24.45 -0.39 19.92
N TYR A 224 -24.61 0.50 18.93
CA TYR A 224 -24.80 1.93 19.18
C TYR A 224 -26.09 2.21 19.94
N ALA A 225 -27.20 1.55 19.57
CA ALA A 225 -28.47 1.69 20.25
C ALA A 225 -28.39 1.23 21.72
N LEU A 226 -27.71 0.10 22.00
CA LEU A 226 -27.53 -0.40 23.35
C LEU A 226 -26.64 0.52 24.20
N PHE A 227 -25.58 1.07 23.61
CA PHE A 227 -24.69 2.03 24.29
C PHE A 227 -25.43 3.33 24.62
N LEU A 228 -26.20 3.88 23.67
CA LEU A 228 -27.03 5.06 23.88
C LEU A 228 -28.13 4.82 24.91
N ALA A 229 -28.78 3.65 24.89
CA ALA A 229 -29.77 3.27 25.89
C ALA A 229 -29.15 3.16 27.30
N GLY A 230 -27.96 2.56 27.41
CA GLY A 230 -27.20 2.47 28.65
C GLY A 230 -26.81 3.85 29.21
N LEU A 231 -26.25 4.73 28.37
CA LEU A 231 -25.93 6.11 28.75
C LEU A 231 -27.19 6.90 29.16
N GLY A 232 -28.30 6.71 28.43
CA GLY A 232 -29.59 7.29 28.78
C GLY A 232 -30.06 6.85 30.16
N LEU A 233 -29.94 5.56 30.48
CA LEU A 233 -30.30 5.01 31.79
C LEU A 233 -29.42 5.57 32.92
N VAL A 234 -28.11 5.67 32.70
CA VAL A 234 -27.16 6.26 33.67
C VAL A 234 -27.48 7.73 33.93
N GLY A 235 -27.73 8.51 32.86
CA GLY A 235 -28.14 9.91 32.98
C GLY A 235 -29.43 10.07 33.79
N LEU A 236 -30.41 9.19 33.56
CA LEU A 236 -31.70 9.21 34.27
C LEU A 236 -31.55 8.86 35.75
N ILE A 237 -30.69 7.90 36.09
CA ILE A 237 -30.36 7.54 37.48
C ILE A 237 -29.63 8.69 38.19
N ALA A 238 -28.65 9.33 37.53
CA ALA A 238 -27.92 10.47 38.08
C ALA A 238 -28.84 11.67 38.33
N HIS A 239 -29.74 11.97 37.40
CA HIS A 239 -30.73 13.03 37.54
C HIS A 239 -31.66 12.81 38.75
N ARG A 240 -32.20 11.59 38.91
CA ARG A 240 -33.04 11.23 40.06
C ARG A 240 -32.30 11.33 41.39
N ARG A 241 -31.02 10.95 41.44
CA ARG A 241 -30.18 11.07 42.65
C ARG A 241 -29.82 12.51 43.00
N GLY A 242 -29.73 13.42 42.01
CA GLY A 242 -29.52 14.84 42.23
C GLY A 242 -30.74 15.55 42.82
N ILE A 243 -31.94 15.23 42.32
CA ILE A 243 -33.21 15.79 42.83
C ILE A 243 -33.44 15.44 44.31
N ASN A 244 -33.09 14.21 44.72
CA ASN A 244 -33.28 13.76 46.11
C ASN A 244 -32.28 14.34 47.13
N LYS A 245 -31.28 15.12 46.70
CA LYS A 245 -30.30 15.76 47.61
C LYS A 245 -30.60 17.24 47.92
N GLY A 246 -31.68 17.80 47.38
CA GLY A 246 -32.03 19.23 47.52
C GLY A 246 -33.08 19.56 48.58
N VAL A 247 -33.46 18.62 49.44
CA VAL A 247 -34.48 18.84 50.49
C VAL A 247 -33.89 18.47 51.86
N PHE A 248 -33.17 19.41 52.47
CA PHE A 248 -32.93 19.51 53.91
C PHE A 248 -32.75 20.99 54.28
#